data_AF-A0A523D180-F1
#
_entry.id   AF-A0A523D180-F1
#
_cell.length_a   1.000
_cell.length_b   1.000
_cell.length_c   1.000
_cell.angle_alpha   90.00
_cell.angle_beta   90.00
_cell.angle_gamma   90.00
#
_symmetry.space_group_name_H-M   'P 1'
#
loop_
_entity.id
_entity.type
_entity.pdbx_description
1 polymer ?
#
loop_
_entity_poly.entity_id
_entity_poly.type
_entity_poly.pdbx_seq_one_letter_code
_entity_poly.pdbx_strand_id
1 'polypeptide(L)' 'MRRAVIGGILTGVLAMAAMAWLLSTWKQPPTIPDNAYHREARRSQDCVQCHNVDGPVPRSKNHPLNDRCFQCHLRPGQQ' A
#
# COMPACT_ATOMS: atom_id res chain seq x y z
N MET A 1 36.16 24.98 7.32
CA MET A 1 35.18 24.35 8.23
C MET A 1 33.72 24.76 7.93
N ARG A 2 33.33 26.04 7.99
CA ARG A 2 31.94 26.49 7.73
C ARG A 2 31.33 26.06 6.38
N ARG A 3 32.09 26.12 5.28
CA ARG A 3 31.62 25.69 3.94
C ARG A 3 31.34 24.19 3.84
N ALA A 4 32.14 23.36 4.53
CA ALA A 4 31.93 21.91 4.58
C ALA A 4 30.69 21.56 5.43
N VAL A 5 30.45 22.29 6.52
CA VAL A 5 29.26 22.14 7.36
C VAL A 5 27.99 22.55 6.61
N ILE A 6 28.00 23.68 5.90
CA ILE A 6 26.86 24.12 5.07
C ILE A 6 26.58 23.14 3.94
N GLY A 7 27.62 22.63 3.28
CA GLY A 7 27.50 21.61 2.23
C GLY A 7 26.84 20.31 2.75
N GLY A 8 27.23 19.85 3.95
CA GLY A 8 26.64 18.67 4.58
C GLY A 8 25.17 18.83 5.01
N ILE A 9 24.78 20.03 5.47
CA ILE A 9 23.39 20.31 5.85
C ILE A 9 22.49 20.31 4.60
N LEU A 10 22.94 20.94 3.51
CA LEU A 10 22.15 21.00 2.26
C LEU A 10 21.92 19.62 1.66
N THR A 11 22.94 18.75 1.61
CA THR A 11 22.77 17.37 1.14
C THR A 11 21.84 16.57 2.05
N GLY A 12 21.95 16.72 3.37
CA GLY A 12 21.03 16.09 4.32
C GLY A 12 19.57 16.49 4.09
N VAL A 13 19.29 17.79 3.95
CA VAL A 13 17.94 18.31 3.71
C VAL A 13 17.38 17.79 2.39
N LEU A 14 18.18 17.79 1.32
CA LEU A 14 17.75 17.27 0.01
C LEU A 14 17.44 15.77 0.06
N ALA A 15 18.25 14.98 0.76
CA ALA A 15 18.01 13.55 0.93
C ALA A 15 16.70 13.28 1.70
N MET A 16 16.44 14.04 2.76
CA MET A 16 15.19 13.93 3.53
C MET A 16 13.98 14.34 2.70
N ALA A 17 14.08 15.43 1.93
CA ALA A 17 13.00 15.88 1.06
C ALA A 17 12.70 14.84 -0.04
N ALA A 18 13.74 14.25 -0.64
CA ALA A 18 13.58 13.17 -1.62
C ALA A 18 12.90 11.93 -1.02
N MET A 19 13.30 11.53 0.20
CA MET A 19 12.67 10.41 0.91
C MET A 19 11.19 10.68 1.23
N ALA A 20 10.87 11.86 1.76
CA ALA A 20 9.50 12.25 2.06
C ALA A 20 8.63 12.30 0.80
N TRP A 21 9.18 12.80 -0.30
CA TRP A 21 8.51 12.78 -1.60
C TRP A 21 8.26 11.35 -2.08
N LEU A 22 9.22 10.44 -1.93
CA LEU A 22 9.03 9.03 -2.30
C LEU A 22 7.88 8.39 -1.51
N LEU A 23 7.85 8.60 -0.19
CA LEU A 23 6.82 8.06 0.69
C LEU A 23 5.42 8.65 0.43
N SER A 24 5.33 9.92 0.00
CA SER A 24 4.04 10.55 -0.29
C SER A 24 3.35 9.98 -1.54
N THR A 25 4.11 9.32 -2.43
CA THR A 25 3.55 8.67 -3.62
C THR A 25 2.94 7.29 -3.33
N TRP A 26 3.14 6.73 -2.13
CA TRP A 26 2.57 5.43 -1.77
C TRP A 26 1.05 5.52 -1.55
N LYS A 27 0.31 4.79 -2.38
CA LYS A 27 -1.15 4.69 -2.26
C LYS A 27 -1.52 3.68 -1.19
N GLN A 28 -2.41 4.09 -0.29
CA GLN A 28 -2.98 3.19 0.70
C GLN A 28 -3.88 2.14 0.03
N PRO A 29 -3.82 0.87 0.47
CA PRO A 29 -4.74 -0.16 0.01
C PRO A 29 -6.18 0.18 0.44
N PRO A 30 -7.20 -0.13 -0.38
CA PRO A 30 -8.58 0.06 0.03
C PRO A 30 -8.96 -0.86 1.20
N THR A 31 -9.83 -0.36 2.08
CA THR A 31 -10.47 -1.13 3.14
C THR A 31 -11.37 -2.22 2.56
N ILE A 32 -11.43 -3.37 3.22
CA ILE A 32 -12.37 -4.43 2.88
C ILE A 32 -13.79 -3.96 3.25
N PRO A 33 -14.77 -3.98 2.32
CA PRO A 33 -16.15 -3.61 2.62
C PRO A 33 -16.78 -4.51 3.69
N ASP A 34 -17.62 -3.95 4.55
CA ASP A 34 -18.41 -4.75 5.51
C ASP A 34 -19.76 -5.17 4.92
N ASN A 35 -19.74 -6.18 4.05
CA ASN A 35 -20.93 -6.79 3.48
C ASN A 35 -20.87 -8.33 3.56
N ALA A 36 -21.97 -9.01 3.23
CA ALA A 36 -22.09 -10.46 3.36
C ALA A 36 -20.92 -11.22 2.69
N TYR A 37 -20.59 -10.87 1.45
CA TYR A 37 -19.51 -11.52 0.69
C TYR A 37 -18.14 -11.41 1.37
N HIS A 38 -17.83 -10.25 1.94
CA HIS A 38 -16.52 -9.98 2.54
C HIS A 38 -16.44 -10.41 4.00
N ARG A 39 -17.57 -10.45 4.72
CA ARG A 39 -17.62 -10.90 6.11
C ARG A 39 -17.19 -12.35 6.23
N GLU A 40 -17.64 -13.19 5.31
CA GLU A 40 -17.39 -14.64 5.26
C GLU A 40 -16.00 -15.00 4.72
N ALA A 41 -15.38 -14.13 3.92
CA ALA A 41 -14.03 -14.37 3.38
C ALA A 41 -12.98 -14.36 4.50
N ARG A 42 -12.34 -15.50 4.77
CA ARG A 42 -11.31 -15.66 5.81
C ARG A 42 -9.93 -15.95 5.25
N ARG A 43 -9.86 -16.45 4.02
CA ARG A 43 -8.62 -16.87 3.37
C ARG A 43 -8.46 -16.15 2.05
N SER A 44 -7.22 -15.98 1.62
CA SER A 44 -6.90 -15.36 0.33
C SER A 44 -7.56 -16.04 -0.86
N GLN A 45 -7.76 -17.36 -0.78
CA GLN A 45 -8.47 -18.15 -1.80
C GLN A 45 -9.93 -17.72 -1.94
N ASP A 46 -10.57 -17.25 -0.86
CA ASP A 46 -11.95 -16.76 -0.90
C ASP A 46 -12.01 -15.42 -1.67
N CYS A 47 -10.96 -14.58 -1.54
CA CYS A 47 -10.88 -13.27 -2.19
C CYS A 47 -10.70 -13.39 -3.72
N VAL A 48 -9.83 -14.30 -4.16
CA VAL A 48 -9.49 -14.45 -5.59
C VAL A 48 -10.60 -15.11 -6.42
N GLN A 49 -11.70 -15.55 -5.80
CA GLN A 49 -12.89 -15.97 -6.56
C GLN A 49 -13.47 -14.81 -7.39
N CYS A 50 -13.41 -13.59 -6.85
CA CYS A 50 -13.86 -12.37 -7.53
C CYS A 50 -12.72 -11.45 -7.98
N HIS A 51 -11.59 -11.48 -7.27
CA HIS A 51 -10.46 -10.57 -7.46
C HIS A 51 -9.26 -11.16 -8.23
N ASN A 52 -9.46 -12.27 -8.96
CA ASN A 52 -8.46 -12.75 -9.91
C ASN A 52 -8.41 -11.87 -11.17
N VAL A 53 -7.48 -12.16 -12.10
CA VAL A 53 -7.25 -11.36 -13.33
C VAL A 53 -8.48 -11.30 -14.23
N ASP A 54 -9.24 -12.40 -14.31
CA ASP A 54 -10.43 -12.56 -15.14
C ASP A 54 -11.73 -12.45 -14.34
N GLY A 55 -11.62 -12.04 -13.07
CA GLY A 55 -12.73 -11.99 -12.14
C GLY A 55 -13.65 -10.80 -12.38
N PRO A 56 -14.87 -10.81 -11.81
CA PRO A 56 -15.81 -9.70 -11.94
C PRO A 56 -15.28 -8.37 -11.37
N VAL A 57 -14.36 -8.41 -10.40
CA VAL A 57 -13.75 -7.22 -9.80
C VAL A 57 -12.24 -7.43 -9.68
N PRO A 58 -11.49 -7.40 -10.80
CA PRO A 58 -10.09 -7.78 -10.78
C PRO A 58 -9.25 -6.79 -9.95
N ARG A 59 -8.13 -7.28 -9.40
CA ARG A 59 -7.14 -6.41 -8.76
C ARG A 59 -6.61 -5.38 -9.77
N SER A 60 -6.20 -4.22 -9.25
CA SER A 60 -5.53 -3.20 -10.07
C SER A 60 -4.30 -3.77 -10.78
N LYS A 61 -3.99 -3.26 -11.97
CA LYS A 61 -2.78 -3.63 -12.74
C LYS A 61 -1.48 -3.42 -11.95
N ASN A 62 -1.50 -2.51 -10.97
CA ASN A 62 -0.35 -2.19 -10.12
C ASN A 62 -0.38 -2.93 -8.77
N HIS A 63 -1.27 -3.91 -8.60
CA HIS A 63 -1.30 -4.71 -7.37
C HIS A 63 -0.04 -5.57 -7.29
N PRO A 64 0.66 -5.62 -6.14
CA PRO A 64 1.81 -6.49 -5.95
C PRO A 64 1.49 -7.97 -6.25
N LEU A 65 2.48 -8.72 -6.74
CA LEU A 65 2.34 -10.14 -7.05
C LEU A 65 2.37 -11.00 -5.76
N ASN A 66 1.38 -10.80 -4.89
CA ASN A 66 1.16 -11.63 -3.72
C ASN A 66 -0.34 -11.75 -3.40
N ASP A 67 -0.69 -12.82 -2.69
CA ASP A 67 -2.05 -13.08 -2.24
C ASP A 67 -2.16 -12.97 -0.72
N ARG A 68 -1.25 -12.26 -0.03
CA ARG A 68 -1.38 -11.98 1.41
C ARG A 68 -2.32 -10.80 1.63
N CYS A 69 -3.58 -10.96 1.20
CA CYS A 69 -4.57 -9.88 1.10
C CYS A 69 -4.66 -9.05 2.39
N PHE A 70 -4.78 -9.72 3.53
CA PHE A 70 -4.96 -9.09 4.84
C PHE A 70 -3.69 -8.44 5.43
N GLN A 71 -2.54 -8.53 4.76
CA GLN A 71 -1.33 -7.82 5.17
C GLN A 71 -1.45 -6.31 4.93
N CYS A 72 -2.23 -5.93 3.91
CA CYS A 72 -2.41 -4.55 3.49
C CYS A 72 -3.90 -4.15 3.57
N HIS A 73 -4.82 -5.04 3.22
CA HIS A 73 -6.25 -4.75 3.22
C HIS A 73 -6.88 -5.08 4.56
N LEU A 74 -7.33 -4.03 5.26
CA LEU A 74 -7.88 -4.11 6.61
C LEU A 74 -9.41 -4.06 6.57
N ARG A 75 -10.09 -4.69 7.54
CA ARG A 75 -11.55 -4.55 7.71
C ARG A 75 -11.88 -3.21 8.38
N PRO A 76 -13.16 -2.79 8.36
CA PRO A 76 -13.56 -1.57 9.06
C PRO A 76 -13.26 -1.70 10.55
N GLY A 77 -12.72 -0.62 11.15
CA GLY A 77 -12.26 -0.61 12.53
C GLY A 77 -10.87 -1.21 12.78
N GLN A 78 -10.18 -1.68 11.74
CA GLN A 78 -8.78 -2.14 11.83
C GLN A 78 -7.77 -1.13 11.24
N GLN A 79 -8.24 0.03 10.76
CA GLN A 79 -7.41 1.09 10.16
C GLN A 79 -6.99 2.13 11.19
#